data_AF-A0A679HII9-F1
#
_entry.id   AF-A0A679HII9-F1
#
_cell.length_a   1.000
_cell.length_b   1.000
_cell.length_c   1.000
_cell.angle_alpha   90.00
_cell.angle_beta   90.00
_cell.angle_gamma   90.00
#
_symmetry.space_group_name_H-M   'P 1'
#
loop_
_entity.id
_entity.type
_entity.pdbx_description
1 polymer ?
#
loop_
_entity_poly.entity_id
_entity_poly.type
_entity_poly.pdbx_seq_one_letter_code
_entity_poly.pdbx_strand_id
1 'polypeptide(L)'
;MHPSSAVLPQLADILSREESACELLLATLREERSAIQRLAVSEFTSINERRLGILASLETLDTERQRFAGQVSASWGLPPAAVTLQTILEQMKSASVPGLDERYARLAERLRAIREEIALNSTLIDNIRQFIEQMMSAWTSSANSEGLYSPSGGRHSAIYEGSFLQQRG
;
A
#
# COMPACT_ATOMS: atom_id res chain seq x y z
N MET A 1 36.11 -24.97 -9.33
CA MET A 1 35.33 -25.40 -8.15
C MET A 1 33.87 -25.29 -8.53
N HIS A 2 33.13 -26.39 -8.56
CA HIS A 2 31.68 -26.33 -8.81
C HIS A 2 30.99 -25.72 -7.58
N PRO A 3 30.04 -24.79 -7.74
CA PRO A 3 29.23 -24.34 -6.62
C PRO A 3 28.58 -25.55 -5.94
N SER A 4 28.64 -25.56 -4.62
CA SER A 4 28.13 -26.66 -3.79
C SER A 4 26.66 -26.94 -4.14
N SER A 5 26.28 -28.22 -4.19
CA SER A 5 24.91 -28.71 -4.39
C SER A 5 23.87 -28.07 -3.43
N ALA A 6 24.31 -27.37 -2.38
CA ALA A 6 23.47 -26.71 -1.39
C ALA A 6 23.00 -25.28 -1.77
N VAL A 7 23.56 -24.66 -2.82
CA VAL A 7 23.27 -23.25 -3.17
C VAL A 7 21.82 -23.07 -3.67
N LEU A 8 21.30 -24.00 -4.47
CA LEU A 8 19.95 -23.89 -5.04
C LEU A 8 18.82 -24.12 -4.02
N PRO A 9 18.88 -25.14 -3.14
CA PRO A 9 17.89 -25.30 -2.08
C PRO A 9 17.78 -24.08 -1.18
N GLN A 10 18.92 -23.44 -0.85
CA GLN A 10 18.94 -22.23 -0.02
C GLN A 10 18.27 -21.04 -0.73
N LEU A 11 18.57 -20.81 -2.01
CA LEU A 11 17.89 -19.76 -2.79
C LEU A 11 16.39 -20.03 -2.91
N ALA A 12 16.00 -21.28 -3.18
CA ALA A 12 14.60 -21.66 -3.30
C ALA A 12 13.83 -21.42 -1.98
N ASP A 13 14.46 -21.70 -0.85
CA ASP A 13 13.90 -21.45 0.48
C ASP A 13 13.73 -19.95 0.77
N ILE A 14 14.77 -19.14 0.51
CA ILE A 14 14.70 -17.67 0.65
C ILE A 14 13.54 -17.11 -0.18
N LEU A 15 13.46 -17.47 -1.47
CA LEU A 15 12.40 -17.00 -2.35
C LEU A 15 11.01 -17.49 -1.91
N SER A 16 10.91 -18.69 -1.34
CA SER A 16 9.64 -19.21 -0.80
C SER A 16 9.14 -18.41 0.39
N ARG A 17 10.06 -18.00 1.27
CA ARG A 17 9.75 -17.17 2.43
C ARG A 17 9.39 -15.75 2.01
N GLU A 18 10.09 -15.19 1.02
CA GLU A 18 9.75 -13.88 0.42
C GLU A 18 8.38 -13.90 -0.25
N GLU A 19 8.06 -14.94 -1.02
CA GLU A 19 6.75 -15.14 -1.65
C GLU A 19 5.64 -15.15 -0.58
N SER A 20 5.82 -15.94 0.48
CA SER A 20 4.85 -16.03 1.59
C SER A 20 4.65 -14.69 2.30
N ALA A 21 5.74 -13.96 2.57
CA ALA A 21 5.66 -12.65 3.20
C ALA A 21 4.98 -11.60 2.30
N CYS A 22 5.22 -11.64 0.99
CA CYS A 22 4.54 -10.79 0.01
C CYS A 22 3.03 -11.09 -0.06
N GLU A 23 2.63 -12.37 0.02
CA GLU A 23 1.21 -12.74 0.06
C GLU A 23 0.50 -12.23 1.32
N LEU A 24 1.16 -12.33 2.48
CA LEU A 24 0.66 -11.75 3.71
C LEU A 24 0.52 -10.22 3.60
N LEU A 25 1.52 -9.54 3.04
CA LEU A 25 1.47 -8.09 2.83
C LEU A 25 0.29 -7.72 1.92
N LEU A 26 0.11 -8.43 0.81
CA LEU A 26 -1.00 -8.21 -0.11
C LEU A 26 -2.36 -8.40 0.57
N ALA A 27 -2.50 -9.42 1.42
CA ALA A 27 -3.70 -9.64 2.21
C ALA A 27 -3.97 -8.46 3.16
N THR A 28 -2.95 -7.96 3.87
CA THR A 28 -3.13 -6.80 4.77
C THR A 28 -3.49 -5.51 4.02
N LEU A 29 -3.00 -5.30 2.80
CA LEU A 29 -3.37 -4.15 1.97
C LEU A 29 -4.83 -4.21 1.52
N ARG A 30 -5.32 -5.41 1.18
CA ARG A 30 -6.73 -5.62 0.81
C ARG A 30 -7.67 -5.47 2.00
N GLU A 31 -7.23 -5.91 3.18
CA GLU A 31 -7.95 -5.71 4.43
C GLU A 31 -8.01 -4.23 4.79
N GLU A 32 -6.89 -3.49 4.68
CA GLU A 32 -6.85 -2.04 4.84
C GLU A 32 -7.84 -1.36 3.89
N ARG A 33 -7.85 -1.73 2.60
CA ARG A 33 -8.81 -1.19 1.63
C ARG A 33 -10.25 -1.37 2.10
N SER A 34 -10.57 -2.56 2.57
CA SER A 34 -11.91 -2.92 3.06
C SER A 34 -12.27 -2.14 4.33
N ALA A 35 -11.30 -1.87 5.21
CA ALA A 35 -11.48 -1.04 6.39
C ALA A 35 -11.66 0.45 6.04
N ILE A 36 -10.90 0.98 5.08
CA ILE A 36 -11.05 2.34 4.52
C ILE A 36 -12.48 2.53 3.98
N GLN A 37 -12.94 1.60 3.12
CA GLN A 37 -14.26 1.66 2.50
C GLN A 37 -15.41 1.65 3.52
N ARG A 38 -15.23 0.96 4.65
CA ARG A 38 -16.20 0.90 5.76
C ARG A 38 -16.00 1.99 6.82
N LEU A 39 -14.99 2.85 6.67
CA LEU A 39 -14.56 3.83 7.68
C LEU A 39 -14.30 3.18 9.06
N ALA A 40 -13.81 1.94 9.07
CA ALA A 40 -13.59 1.14 10.28
C ALA A 40 -12.24 1.50 10.93
N VAL A 41 -12.12 2.73 11.44
CA VAL A 41 -10.87 3.29 12.00
C VAL A 41 -10.30 2.41 13.12
N SER A 42 -11.14 1.75 13.90
CA SER A 42 -10.73 0.83 14.98
C SER A 42 -9.91 -0.37 14.52
N GLU A 43 -10.01 -0.77 13.24
CA GLU A 43 -9.28 -1.92 12.69
C GLU A 43 -7.83 -1.56 12.30
N PHE A 44 -7.52 -0.27 12.11
CA PHE A 44 -6.23 0.17 11.55
C PHE A 44 -5.03 -0.15 12.45
N THR A 45 -5.19 -0.11 13.78
CA THR A 45 -4.09 -0.45 14.69
C THR A 45 -3.61 -1.87 14.46
N SER A 46 -4.53 -2.85 14.43
CA SER A 46 -4.19 -4.26 14.21
C SER A 46 -3.65 -4.53 12.80
N ILE A 47 -4.20 -3.85 11.79
CA ILE A 47 -3.70 -3.94 10.40
C ILE A 47 -2.26 -3.41 10.31
N ASN A 48 -1.98 -2.27 10.94
CA ASN A 48 -0.66 -1.65 10.93
C ASN A 48 0.38 -2.48 11.70
N GLU A 49 0.02 -3.02 12.87
CA GLU A 49 0.92 -3.91 13.63
C GLU A 49 1.32 -5.14 12.82
N ARG A 50 0.36 -5.80 12.16
CA ARG A 50 0.64 -6.93 11.27
C ARG A 50 1.53 -6.52 10.09
N ARG A 51 1.23 -5.39 9.46
CA ARG A 51 2.04 -4.84 8.36
C ARG A 51 3.48 -4.59 8.78
N LEU A 52 3.71 -3.96 9.94
CA LEU A 52 5.05 -3.71 10.45
C LEU A 52 5.84 -5.01 10.67
N GLY A 53 5.20 -6.04 11.24
CA GLY A 53 5.83 -7.36 11.40
C GLY A 53 6.21 -8.00 10.06
N ILE A 54 5.34 -7.91 9.05
CA ILE A 54 5.62 -8.44 7.70
C ILE A 54 6.77 -7.67 7.03
N LEU A 55 6.78 -6.34 7.13
CA LEU A 55 7.84 -5.50 6.55
C LEU A 55 9.20 -5.78 7.20
N ALA A 56 9.25 -5.95 8.53
CA ALA A 56 10.47 -6.35 9.23
C ALA A 56 10.97 -7.74 8.79
N SER A 57 10.05 -8.68 8.53
CA SER A 57 10.41 -9.99 7.97
C SER A 57 10.98 -9.86 6.55
N LEU A 58 10.40 -9.00 5.70
CA LEU A 58 10.88 -8.76 4.34
C LEU A 58 12.27 -8.12 4.33
N GLU A 59 12.54 -7.17 5.24
CA GLU A 59 13.87 -6.57 5.40
C GLU A 59 14.93 -7.61 5.83
N THR A 60 14.55 -8.52 6.73
CA THR A 60 15.41 -9.63 7.15
C THR A 60 15.73 -10.56 5.98
N LEU A 61 14.72 -10.90 5.17
CA LEU A 61 14.88 -11.75 3.99
C LEU A 61 15.73 -11.09 2.91
N ASP A 62 15.56 -9.78 2.68
CA ASP A 62 16.40 -9.04 1.74
C ASP A 62 17.87 -9.06 2.17
N THR A 63 18.14 -8.86 3.46
CA THR A 63 19.49 -8.96 4.02
C THR A 63 20.07 -10.37 3.86
N GLU A 64 19.27 -11.41 4.07
CA GLU A 64 19.66 -12.81 3.86
C GLU A 64 20.00 -13.09 2.39
N ARG A 65 19.18 -12.60 1.48
CA ARG A 65 19.36 -12.71 0.03
C ARG A 65 20.61 -11.98 -0.45
N GLN A 66 20.88 -10.78 0.06
CA GLN A 66 22.11 -10.03 -0.22
C GLN A 66 23.35 -10.78 0.27
N ARG A 67 23.30 -11.36 1.48
CA ARG A 67 24.38 -12.19 2.02
C ARG A 67 24.62 -13.42 1.14
N PHE A 68 23.55 -14.09 0.71
CA PHE A 68 23.62 -15.23 -0.19
C PHE A 68 24.26 -14.86 -1.54
N ALA A 69 23.84 -13.75 -2.15
CA ALA A 69 24.45 -13.25 -3.38
C ALA A 69 25.96 -12.98 -3.22
N GLY A 70 26.37 -12.40 -2.09
CA GLY A 70 27.79 -12.19 -1.76
C GLY A 70 28.58 -13.50 -1.63
N GLN A 71 28.01 -14.53 -1.01
CA GLN A 71 28.62 -15.86 -0.92
C GLN A 71 28.77 -16.51 -2.29
N VAL A 72 27.74 -16.41 -3.15
CA VAL A 72 27.78 -16.91 -4.52
C VAL A 72 28.83 -16.17 -5.34
N SER A 73 28.88 -14.84 -5.24
CA SER A 73 29.90 -14.01 -5.90
C SER A 73 31.32 -14.41 -5.54
N ALA A 74 31.58 -14.62 -4.25
CA ALA A 74 32.89 -15.08 -3.78
C ALA A 74 33.22 -16.48 -4.30
N SER A 75 32.23 -17.39 -4.35
CA SER A 75 32.43 -18.76 -4.84
C SER A 75 32.67 -18.84 -6.35
N TRP A 76 32.13 -17.89 -7.12
CA TRP A 76 32.27 -17.81 -8.58
C TRP A 76 33.40 -16.91 -9.03
N GLY A 77 34.08 -16.22 -8.11
CA GLY A 77 35.14 -15.25 -8.45
C GLY A 77 34.62 -14.04 -9.23
N LEU A 78 33.33 -13.71 -9.09
CA LEU A 78 32.72 -12.56 -9.74
C LEU A 78 32.71 -11.35 -8.81
N PRO A 79 32.74 -10.12 -9.34
CA PRO A 79 32.55 -8.93 -8.52
C PRO A 79 31.11 -8.87 -7.96
N PRO A 80 30.90 -8.47 -6.70
CA PRO A 80 29.58 -8.46 -6.06
C PRO A 80 28.50 -7.70 -6.84
N ALA A 81 28.89 -6.62 -7.52
CA ALA A 81 27.98 -5.81 -8.35
C ALA A 81 27.49 -6.53 -9.61
N ALA A 82 28.19 -7.57 -10.07
CA ALA A 82 27.82 -8.34 -11.25
C ALA A 82 26.91 -9.53 -10.94
N VAL A 83 26.75 -9.90 -9.66
CA VAL A 83 25.95 -11.04 -9.24
C VAL A 83 24.55 -10.58 -8.84
N THR A 84 23.65 -10.60 -9.80
CA THR A 84 22.20 -10.44 -9.57
C THR A 84 21.53 -11.80 -9.41
N LEU A 85 20.35 -11.82 -8.80
CA LEU A 85 19.56 -13.05 -8.68
C LEU A 85 19.31 -13.71 -10.04
N GLN A 86 19.08 -12.90 -11.08
CA GLN A 86 18.93 -13.36 -12.45
C GLN A 86 20.21 -14.01 -13.00
N THR A 87 21.39 -13.42 -12.77
CA THR A 87 22.66 -14.05 -13.17
C THR A 87 22.91 -15.35 -12.41
N ILE A 88 22.49 -15.43 -11.14
CA ILE A 88 22.56 -16.68 -10.37
C ILE A 88 21.68 -17.76 -11.01
N LEU A 89 20.44 -17.42 -11.34
CA LEU A 89 19.52 -18.34 -12.02
C LEU A 89 20.06 -18.79 -13.39
N GLU A 90 20.55 -17.85 -14.21
CA GLU A 90 21.09 -18.14 -15.54
C GLU A 90 22.31 -19.06 -15.50
N GLN A 91 23.26 -18.81 -14.59
CA GLN A 91 24.46 -19.62 -14.43
C GLN A 91 24.16 -21.03 -13.91
N MET A 92 23.03 -21.19 -13.22
CA MET A 92 22.59 -22.46 -12.62
C MET A 92 21.52 -23.19 -13.46
N LYS A 93 21.19 -22.71 -14.67
CA LYS A 93 20.22 -23.36 -15.58
C LYS A 93 20.55 -24.83 -15.90
N SER A 94 21.81 -25.23 -15.76
CA SER A 94 22.28 -26.62 -15.92
C SER A 94 22.14 -27.48 -14.67
N ALA A 95 21.89 -26.89 -13.50
CA ALA A 95 21.60 -27.56 -12.23
C ALA A 95 20.15 -27.23 -11.82
N SER A 96 19.17 -27.90 -12.42
CA SER A 96 17.77 -27.53 -12.26
C SER A 96 17.25 -27.84 -10.84
N VAL A 97 16.81 -26.80 -10.12
CA VAL A 97 15.72 -26.95 -9.14
C VAL A 97 14.41 -26.65 -9.85
N PRO A 98 13.47 -27.62 -9.95
CA PRO A 98 12.19 -27.41 -10.61
C PRO A 98 11.43 -26.21 -10.02
N GLY A 99 10.92 -25.33 -10.87
CA GLY A 99 10.03 -24.25 -10.48
C GLY A 99 10.70 -23.01 -9.87
N LEU A 100 12.03 -22.90 -9.90
CA LEU A 100 12.73 -21.71 -9.40
C LEU A 100 12.45 -20.45 -10.24
N ASP A 101 12.47 -20.58 -11.57
CA ASP A 101 12.10 -19.51 -12.50
C ASP A 101 10.63 -19.09 -12.31
N GLU A 102 9.75 -20.06 -12.09
CA GLU A 102 8.32 -19.81 -11.84
C GLU A 102 8.11 -19.05 -10.53
N ARG A 103 8.82 -19.43 -9.46
CA ARG A 103 8.81 -18.70 -8.18
C ARG A 103 9.28 -17.27 -8.34
N TYR A 104 10.37 -17.06 -9.08
CA TYR A 104 10.87 -15.71 -9.34
C TYR A 104 9.86 -14.85 -10.11
N ALA A 105 9.21 -15.42 -11.13
CA ALA A 105 8.15 -14.74 -11.87
C ALA A 105 6.94 -14.42 -10.99
N ARG A 106 6.51 -15.36 -10.13
CA ARG A 106 5.41 -15.13 -9.18
C ARG A 106 5.76 -14.02 -8.18
N LEU A 107 6.98 -13.99 -7.67
CA LEU A 107 7.43 -12.92 -6.77
C LEU A 107 7.36 -11.54 -7.44
N ALA A 108 7.79 -11.43 -8.71
CA ALA A 108 7.69 -10.19 -9.48
C ALA A 108 6.23 -9.73 -9.66
N GLU A 109 5.32 -10.64 -10.00
CA GLU A 109 3.88 -10.34 -10.07
C GLU A 109 3.31 -9.92 -8.70
N ARG A 110 3.73 -10.55 -7.60
CA ARG A 110 3.30 -10.15 -6.26
C ARG A 110 3.77 -8.74 -5.90
N LEU A 111 5.01 -8.38 -6.23
CA LEU A 111 5.52 -7.03 -6.02
C LEU A 111 4.75 -5.99 -6.83
N ARG A 112 4.38 -6.33 -8.07
CA ARG A 112 3.52 -5.48 -8.90
C ARG A 112 2.14 -5.28 -8.25
N ALA A 113 1.51 -6.36 -7.82
CA ALA A 113 0.21 -6.31 -7.14
C ALA A 113 0.26 -5.51 -5.84
N ILE A 114 1.33 -5.62 -5.03
CA ILE A 114 1.53 -4.82 -3.82
C ILE A 114 1.56 -3.33 -4.16
N ARG A 115 2.30 -2.92 -5.19
CA ARG A 115 2.38 -1.52 -5.62
C ARG A 115 1.01 -0.99 -6.08
N GLU A 116 0.27 -1.80 -6.81
CA GLU A 116 -1.10 -1.46 -7.24
C GLU A 116 -2.04 -1.28 -6.05
N GLU A 117 -2.03 -2.21 -5.09
CA GLU A 117 -2.88 -2.12 -3.89
C GLU A 117 -2.52 -0.88 -3.03
N ILE A 118 -1.22 -0.57 -2.87
CA ILE A 118 -0.78 0.66 -2.19
C ILE A 118 -1.32 1.90 -2.91
N ALA A 119 -1.19 1.97 -4.24
CA ALA A 119 -1.67 3.11 -5.02
C ALA A 119 -3.19 3.30 -4.90
N LEU A 120 -3.96 2.20 -4.91
CA LEU A 120 -5.40 2.23 -4.72
C LEU A 120 -5.78 2.73 -3.31
N ASN A 121 -5.11 2.23 -2.27
CA ASN A 121 -5.38 2.64 -0.89
C ASN A 121 -5.06 4.12 -0.68
N SER A 122 -3.92 4.61 -1.18
CA SER A 122 -3.58 6.03 -1.12
C SER A 122 -4.63 6.91 -1.80
N THR A 123 -5.07 6.52 -3.00
CA THR A 123 -6.11 7.24 -3.74
C THR A 123 -7.42 7.31 -2.95
N LEU A 124 -7.83 6.22 -2.31
CA LEU A 124 -9.05 6.19 -1.48
C LEU A 124 -8.94 7.09 -0.25
N ILE A 125 -7.80 7.05 0.44
CA ILE A 125 -7.54 7.91 1.60
C ILE A 125 -7.59 9.38 1.20
N ASP A 126 -6.94 9.74 0.09
CA ASP A 126 -6.91 11.11 -0.41
C ASP A 126 -8.32 11.61 -0.78
N ASN A 127 -9.13 10.78 -1.43
CA ASN A 127 -10.52 11.11 -1.77
C ASN A 127 -11.38 11.35 -0.51
N ILE A 128 -11.26 10.48 0.51
CA ILE A 128 -11.98 10.63 1.78
C ILE A 128 -11.55 11.91 2.49
N ARG A 129 -10.24 12.19 2.52
CA ARG A 129 -9.70 13.41 3.12
C ARG A 129 -10.24 14.65 2.43
N GLN A 130 -10.19 14.71 1.10
CA GLN A 130 -10.72 15.85 0.33
C GLN A 130 -12.22 16.06 0.58
N PHE A 131 -12.99 14.97 0.65
CA PHE A 131 -14.42 15.03 0.96
C PHE A 131 -14.68 15.63 2.35
N ILE A 132 -13.93 15.21 3.36
CA ILE A 132 -14.04 15.76 4.72
C ILE A 132 -13.65 17.25 4.74
N GLU A 133 -12.57 17.64 4.06
CA GLU A 133 -12.13 19.04 3.94
C GLU A 133 -13.20 19.93 3.26
N GLN A 134 -13.84 19.43 2.20
CA GLN A 134 -14.93 20.12 1.51
C GLN A 134 -16.17 20.27 2.40
N MET A 135 -16.56 19.22 3.13
CA MET A 135 -17.68 19.31 4.07
C MET A 135 -17.39 20.32 5.19
N MET A 136 -16.21 20.30 5.79
CA MET A 136 -15.85 21.26 6.83
C MET A 136 -15.85 22.70 6.30
N SER A 137 -15.37 22.90 5.07
CA SER A 137 -15.36 24.20 4.42
C SER A 137 -16.79 24.69 4.12
N ALA A 138 -17.67 23.82 3.62
CA ALA A 138 -19.07 24.15 3.39
C ALA A 138 -19.82 24.51 4.69
N TRP A 139 -19.58 23.75 5.76
CA TRP A 139 -20.17 24.02 7.09
C TRP A 139 -19.70 25.34 7.68
N THR A 140 -18.39 25.63 7.61
CA THR A 140 -17.83 26.89 8.11
C THR A 140 -18.29 28.10 7.29
N SER A 141 -18.37 27.97 5.95
CA SER A 141 -18.93 29.02 5.09
C SER A 141 -20.44 29.23 5.32
N SER A 142 -21.21 28.17 5.54
CA SER A 142 -22.65 28.26 5.86
C SER A 142 -22.87 28.97 7.19
N ALA A 143 -22.12 28.59 8.23
CA ALA A 143 -22.19 29.22 9.55
C ALA A 143 -21.81 30.71 9.53
N ASN A 144 -20.96 31.12 8.59
CA ASN A 144 -20.57 32.52 8.39
C ASN A 144 -21.52 33.29 7.46
N SER A 145 -22.26 32.60 6.58
CA SER A 145 -23.25 33.20 5.67
C SER A 145 -24.59 33.49 6.36
N GLU A 146 -24.89 32.81 7.46
CA GLU A 146 -25.95 33.15 8.41
C GLU A 146 -25.51 34.35 9.26
N GLY A 147 -25.19 35.45 8.58
CA GLY A 147 -24.85 36.73 9.18
C GLY A 147 -26.01 37.25 10.00
N LEU A 148 -26.04 36.89 11.29
CA LEU A 148 -26.94 37.41 12.32
C LEU A 148 -26.76 38.91 12.60
N TYR A 149 -25.82 39.57 11.92
CA TYR A 149 -25.59 41.01 12.02
C TYR A 149 -25.31 41.64 10.65
N SER A 150 -26.24 42.48 10.21
CA SER A 150 -25.97 43.52 9.21
C SER A 150 -24.94 44.51 9.77
N PRO A 151 -24.08 45.13 8.93
CA PRO A 151 -23.18 46.22 9.35
C PRO A 151 -23.92 47.45 9.92
N SER A 152 -25.25 47.50 9.88
CA SER A 152 -26.09 48.51 10.53
C SER A 152 -26.65 48.10 11.91
N GLY A 153 -26.33 46.93 12.45
CA GLY A 153 -26.77 46.50 13.79
C GLY A 153 -28.29 46.28 13.95
N GLY A 154 -29.04 46.25 12.85
CA GLY A 154 -30.47 45.94 12.87
C GLY A 154 -30.71 44.43 12.93
N ARG A 155 -31.44 43.96 13.94
CA ARG A 155 -32.03 42.60 13.94
C ARG A 155 -32.88 42.44 12.68
N HIS A 156 -32.64 41.39 11.89
CA HIS A 156 -33.60 40.95 10.88
C HIS A 156 -34.86 40.47 11.62
N SER A 157 -35.80 41.39 11.80
CA SER A 157 -37.19 41.03 12.05
C SER A 157 -37.66 40.32 10.80
N ALA A 158 -37.87 39.01 10.89
CA ALA A 158 -38.72 38.30 9.95
C ALA A 158 -40.13 38.91 10.04
N ILE A 159 -40.36 39.98 9.28
CA ILE A 159 -41.70 40.48 9.02
C ILE A 159 -42.29 39.49 8.02
N TYR A 160 -43.03 38.52 8.54
CA TYR A 160 -44.13 37.91 7.81
C TYR A 160 -45.16 39.02 7.53
N GLU A 161 -44.93 39.81 6.48
CA GLU A 161 -45.97 40.67 5.93
C GLU A 161 -46.61 39.92 4.77
N GLY A 162 -47.82 39.42 5.04
CA GLY A 162 -48.69 38.86 4.05
C GLY A 162 -48.94 39.87 2.93
N SER A 163 -48.61 39.48 1.71
CA SER A 163 -49.19 40.09 0.53
C SER A 163 -50.14 39.08 -0.11
N PHE A 164 -51.40 39.20 0.27
CA PHE A 164 -52.55 38.70 -0.47
C PHE A 164 -52.49 39.27 -1.89
N LEU A 165 -52.02 38.50 -2.87
CA LEU A 165 -52.36 38.75 -4.27
C LEU A 165 -53.64 38.00 -4.59
N GLN A 166 -54.74 38.71 -4.34
CA GLN A 166 -56.06 38.43 -4.87
C GLN A 166 -56.03 38.75 -6.37
N GLN A 167 -56.12 37.74 -7.24
CA GLN A 167 -56.53 37.94 -8.63
C GLN A 167 -57.73 37.04 -8.93
N ARG A 168 -58.89 37.70 -9.02
CA ARG A 168 -60.13 37.22 -9.62
C ARG A 168 -60.48 38.22 -10.71
N GLY A 169 -60.72 37.75 -11.92
CA GLY A 169 -61.10 38.55 -13.09
C GLY A 169 -60.45 38.01 -14.35
#